data_AF-F9UC51-F1
#
_entry.id   AF-F9UC51-F1
#
_cell.length_a   1.000
_cell.length_b   1.000
_cell.length_c   1.000
_cell.angle_alpha   90.00
_cell.angle_beta   90.00
_cell.angle_gamma   90.00
#
_symmetry.space_group_name_H-M   'P 1'
#
loop_
_entity.id
_entity.type
_entity.pdbx_description
1 polymer ?
#
loop_
_entity_poly.entity_id
_entity_poly.type
_entity_poly.pdbx_seq_one_letter_code
_entity_poly.pdbx_strand_id
1 'polypeptide(L)'
;MSVIATLRCALVGAALISLAASADSALPVQPIAKSGNCPSGYSTSGAYCKPGAKARAALEKRGSCPSGYSTSGAYCLAGTQARPAVPKIGAGCPSGWSSSGDYCLRNR
;
A
#
# COMPACT_ATOMS: atom_id res chain seq x y z
N MET A 1 7.01 -15.31 -33.80
CA MET A 1 6.81 -14.38 -34.93
C MET A 1 6.72 -12.96 -34.36
N SER A 2 7.84 -12.26 -34.23
CA SER A 2 8.36 -11.32 -35.25
C SER A 2 7.57 -10.02 -35.30
N VAL A 3 7.98 -9.05 -34.48
CA VAL A 3 7.89 -7.63 -34.84
C VAL A 3 9.11 -6.93 -34.26
N ILE A 4 10.26 -7.27 -34.82
CA ILE A 4 11.47 -6.45 -34.74
C ILE A 4 11.35 -5.48 -35.93
N ALA A 5 10.67 -4.35 -35.72
CA ALA A 5 10.68 -3.27 -36.70
C ALA A 5 11.91 -2.40 -36.42
N THR A 6 13.05 -2.82 -36.97
CA THR A 6 14.24 -1.98 -37.09
C THR A 6 13.93 -0.83 -38.05
N LEU A 7 13.92 0.41 -37.55
CA LEU A 7 14.12 1.58 -38.39
C LEU A 7 15.27 2.39 -37.81
N ARG A 8 16.44 2.23 -38.41
CA ARG A 8 17.62 3.07 -38.16
C ARG A 8 17.44 4.38 -38.90
N CYS A 9 17.24 5.48 -38.18
CA CYS A 9 17.58 6.82 -38.66
C CYS A 9 18.60 7.42 -37.71
N ALA A 10 19.75 7.80 -38.27
CA ALA A 10 20.88 8.34 -37.54
C ALA A 10 20.74 9.86 -37.29
N LEU A 11 21.44 10.31 -36.24
CA LEU A 11 21.98 11.66 -36.00
C LEU A 11 21.11 12.72 -35.29
N VAL A 12 21.58 13.00 -34.08
CA VAL A 12 21.61 14.28 -33.34
C VAL A 12 20.28 14.82 -32.83
N GLY A 13 20.04 14.49 -31.56
CA GLY A 13 19.10 15.16 -30.68
C GLY A 13 18.92 14.26 -29.48
N ALA A 14 19.63 14.55 -28.38
CA ALA A 14 19.40 13.89 -27.11
C ALA A 14 17.98 14.23 -26.61
N ALA A 15 16.97 13.56 -27.17
CA ALA A 15 15.60 13.64 -26.70
C ALA A 15 15.56 12.86 -25.39
N LEU A 16 15.78 13.59 -24.30
CA LEU A 16 15.47 13.16 -22.94
C LEU A 16 13.97 12.86 -22.90
N ILE A 17 13.59 11.61 -23.17
CA ILE A 17 12.23 11.12 -22.94
C ILE A 17 12.06 11.09 -21.42
N SER A 18 11.54 12.18 -20.87
CA SER A 18 11.13 12.28 -19.48
C SER A 18 10.04 11.26 -19.22
N LEU A 19 10.42 10.12 -18.64
CA LEU A 19 9.49 9.11 -18.14
C LEU A 19 8.81 9.68 -16.88
N ALA A 20 7.76 10.47 -17.07
CA ALA A 20 6.91 10.94 -15.98
C ALA A 20 6.11 9.73 -15.45
N ALA A 21 6.67 9.03 -14.46
CA ALA A 21 5.94 8.06 -13.68
C ALA A 21 4.89 8.81 -12.85
N SER A 22 3.63 8.77 -13.28
CA SER A 22 2.52 9.25 -12.46
C SER A 22 2.41 8.36 -11.23
N ALA A 23 2.89 8.88 -10.09
CA ALA A 23 2.66 8.28 -8.78
C ALA A 23 1.16 8.41 -8.46
N ASP A 24 0.39 7.38 -8.83
CA ASP A 24 -0.98 7.23 -8.36
C ASP A 24 -0.91 7.05 -6.84
N SER A 25 -1.56 7.95 -6.10
CA SER A 25 -1.50 8.06 -4.62
C SER A 25 -2.19 6.92 -3.88
N ALA A 26 -2.20 5.71 -4.44
CA ALA A 26 -2.77 4.54 -3.82
C ALA A 26 -1.87 4.03 -2.69
N LEU A 27 -2.49 3.66 -1.56
CA LEU A 27 -1.77 3.02 -0.47
C LEU A 27 -1.16 1.70 -0.93
N PRO A 28 0.11 1.41 -0.57
CA PRO A 28 0.77 0.20 -1.03
C PRO A 28 0.04 -1.04 -0.51
N VAL A 29 -0.25 -1.96 -1.42
CA VAL A 29 -0.84 -3.26 -1.11
C VAL A 29 0.27 -4.31 -1.13
N GLN A 30 0.51 -4.94 0.02
CA GLN A 30 1.63 -5.86 0.20
C GLN A 30 1.21 -7.11 0.98
N PRO A 31 1.95 -8.22 0.88
CA PRO A 31 1.75 -9.36 1.76
C PRO A 31 1.86 -8.97 3.24
N ILE A 32 0.99 -9.53 4.07
CA ILE A 32 0.95 -9.26 5.52
C ILE A 32 1.09 -10.56 6.30
N ALA A 33 1.68 -10.50 7.49
CA ALA A 33 1.78 -11.66 8.36
C ALA A 33 0.38 -12.17 8.75
N LYS A 34 0.20 -13.48 8.75
CA LYS A 34 -1.08 -14.11 9.05
C LYS A 34 -1.32 -14.16 10.56
N SER A 35 -2.13 -13.24 11.06
CA SER A 35 -2.83 -13.33 12.34
C SER A 35 -4.28 -13.77 12.08
N GLY A 36 -4.65 -14.98 12.50
CA GLY A 36 -6.00 -15.54 12.27
C GLY A 36 -6.36 -15.72 10.78
N ASN A 37 -7.61 -15.39 10.42
CA ASN A 37 -8.09 -15.46 9.04
C ASN A 37 -7.63 -14.24 8.23
N CYS A 38 -7.16 -14.45 7.01
CA CYS A 38 -6.77 -13.37 6.12
C CYS A 38 -7.94 -12.42 5.83
N PRO A 39 -7.67 -11.10 5.69
CA PRO A 39 -8.73 -10.12 5.49
C PRO A 39 -9.28 -10.19 4.06
N SER A 40 -10.39 -9.50 3.83
CA SER A 40 -11.06 -9.47 2.52
C SER A 40 -10.11 -9.05 1.40
N GLY A 41 -10.10 -9.81 0.31
CA GLY A 41 -9.21 -9.59 -0.85
C GLY A 41 -7.84 -10.25 -0.73
N TYR A 42 -7.54 -10.93 0.37
CA TYR A 42 -6.30 -11.68 0.57
C TYR A 42 -6.55 -13.18 0.63
N SER A 43 -5.52 -13.96 0.29
CA SER A 43 -5.53 -15.43 0.38
C SER A 43 -4.39 -15.92 1.26
N THR A 44 -4.61 -17.01 2.00
CA THR A 44 -3.55 -17.62 2.82
C THR A 44 -2.44 -18.16 1.93
N SER A 45 -1.19 -17.83 2.27
CA SER A 45 0.03 -18.38 1.67
C SER A 45 1.05 -18.61 2.78
N GLY A 46 1.04 -19.82 3.35
CA GLY A 46 1.86 -20.16 4.52
C GLY A 46 1.56 -19.27 5.73
N ALA A 47 2.60 -18.66 6.30
CA ALA A 47 2.52 -17.73 7.43
C ALA A 47 2.09 -16.30 7.04
N TYR A 48 1.69 -16.08 5.77
CA TYR A 48 1.33 -14.76 5.26
C TYR A 48 -0.04 -14.80 4.57
N CYS A 49 -0.62 -13.61 4.42
CA CYS A 49 -1.77 -13.35 3.59
C CYS A 49 -1.29 -12.61 2.35
N LYS A 50 -1.42 -13.25 1.19
CA LYS A 50 -1.03 -12.70 -0.11
C LYS A 50 -2.19 -11.86 -0.69
N PRO A 51 -1.94 -10.62 -1.14
CA PRO A 51 -2.97 -9.79 -1.75
C PRO A 51 -3.40 -10.33 -3.12
N GLY A 52 -4.70 -10.33 -3.39
CA GLY A 52 -5.26 -10.52 -4.73
C GLY A 52 -5.44 -9.19 -5.48
N ALA A 53 -5.99 -9.25 -6.70
CA ALA A 53 -6.17 -8.08 -7.57
C ALA A 53 -7.10 -6.99 -7.00
N LYS A 54 -7.96 -7.32 -6.03
CA LYS A 54 -8.88 -6.39 -5.36
C LYS A 54 -8.52 -6.16 -3.89
N ALA A 55 -7.34 -6.60 -3.47
CA ALA A 55 -6.84 -6.33 -2.13
C ALA A 55 -6.63 -4.82 -1.93
N ARG A 56 -6.88 -4.38 -0.70
CA ARG A 56 -6.64 -3.00 -0.25
C ARG A 56 -5.58 -3.04 0.82
N ALA A 57 -4.89 -1.92 1.06
CA ALA A 57 -3.87 -1.86 2.09
C ALA A 57 -4.45 -2.33 3.43
N ALA A 58 -3.70 -3.20 4.11
CA ALA A 58 -4.15 -3.87 5.32
C ALA A 58 -3.08 -3.77 6.39
N LEU A 59 -3.51 -3.63 7.63
CA LEU A 59 -2.66 -3.52 8.81
C LEU A 59 -3.14 -4.55 9.83
N GLU A 60 -2.23 -5.10 10.63
CA GLU A 60 -2.62 -5.89 11.78
C GLU A 60 -3.42 -5.04 12.77
N LYS A 61 -4.53 -5.58 13.29
CA LYS A 61 -5.40 -4.87 14.22
C LYS A 61 -4.81 -4.88 15.64
N ARG A 62 -4.31 -3.72 16.07
CA ARG A 62 -4.01 -3.37 17.46
C ARG A 62 -5.13 -2.45 17.97
N GLY A 63 -5.94 -2.95 18.90
CA GLY A 63 -7.11 -2.22 19.42
C GLY A 63 -8.12 -1.80 18.34
N SER A 64 -8.50 -0.53 18.34
CA SER A 64 -9.44 0.03 17.37
C SER A 64 -8.74 0.45 16.09
N CYS A 65 -9.33 0.13 14.93
CA CYS A 65 -8.77 0.55 13.64
C CYS A 65 -8.69 2.08 13.52
N PRO A 66 -7.65 2.61 12.86
CA PRO A 66 -7.47 4.05 12.73
C PRO A 66 -8.51 4.67 11.79
N SER A 67 -8.63 5.99 11.85
CA SER A 67 -9.57 6.73 11.01
C SER A 67 -9.37 6.42 9.52
N GLY A 68 -10.47 6.13 8.83
CA GLY A 68 -10.43 5.74 7.42
C GLY A 68 -10.19 4.25 7.17
N TYR A 69 -10.04 3.42 8.22
CA TYR A 69 -9.92 1.97 8.10
C TYR A 69 -11.13 1.26 8.71
N SER A 70 -11.45 0.06 8.21
CA SER A 70 -12.53 -0.79 8.71
C SER A 70 -11.99 -2.13 9.20
N THR A 71 -12.60 -2.70 10.25
CA THR A 71 -12.19 -4.00 10.77
C THR A 71 -12.52 -5.12 9.77
N SER A 72 -11.55 -6.00 9.52
CA SER A 72 -11.71 -7.24 8.75
C SER A 72 -10.93 -8.35 9.46
N GLY A 73 -11.63 -9.07 10.34
CA GLY A 73 -11.00 -10.07 11.21
C GLY A 73 -9.94 -9.44 12.13
N ALA A 74 -8.72 -10.01 12.10
CA ALA A 74 -7.57 -9.53 12.85
C ALA A 74 -6.82 -8.35 12.18
N TYR A 75 -7.46 -7.68 11.21
CA TYR A 75 -6.84 -6.62 10.42
C TYR A 75 -7.73 -5.40 10.28
N CYS A 76 -7.09 -4.28 9.93
CA CYS A 76 -7.72 -3.04 9.52
C CYS A 76 -7.50 -2.85 8.02
N LEU A 77 -8.59 -2.87 7.24
CA LEU A 77 -8.58 -2.63 5.80
C LEU A 77 -8.77 -1.15 5.49
N ALA A 78 -7.91 -0.61 4.64
CA ALA A 78 -7.92 0.79 4.23
C ALA A 78 -9.17 1.13 3.43
N GLY A 79 -9.90 2.15 3.88
CA GLY A 79 -10.97 2.88 3.19
C GLY A 79 -10.51 3.63 1.94
N THR A 80 -11.43 4.24 1.20
CA THR A 80 -11.11 5.17 0.10
C THR A 80 -10.48 6.47 0.60
N GLN A 81 -10.79 6.86 1.83
CA GLN A 81 -10.25 8.04 2.51
C GLN A 81 -9.10 7.69 3.48
N ALA A 82 -8.58 6.46 3.42
CA ALA A 82 -7.50 6.03 4.28
C ALA A 82 -6.21 6.78 3.92
N ARG A 83 -5.52 7.25 4.95
CA ARG A 83 -4.15 7.79 4.86
C ARG A 83 -3.16 6.71 5.24
N PRO A 84 -1.88 6.82 4.85
CA PRO A 84 -0.85 5.90 5.31
C PRO A 84 -0.88 5.82 6.83
N ALA A 85 -0.98 4.61 7.37
CA ALA A 85 -0.99 4.35 8.79
C ALA A 85 0.10 3.36 9.17
N VAL A 86 0.69 3.56 10.33
CA VAL A 86 1.65 2.64 10.94
C VAL A 86 1.26 2.40 12.40
N PRO A 87 1.56 1.22 12.98
CA PRO A 87 1.40 1.01 14.41
C PRO A 87 2.16 2.07 15.21
N LYS A 88 1.53 2.61 16.25
CA LYS A 88 2.20 3.51 17.18
C LYS A 88 3.16 2.67 18.04
N ILE A 89 4.42 3.09 18.09
CA ILE A 89 5.45 2.45 18.91
C ILE A 89 5.88 3.45 19.99
N GLY A 90 5.74 3.08 21.26
CA GLY A 90 6.06 3.95 22.39
C GLY A 90 5.02 5.05 22.63
N ALA A 91 5.48 6.20 23.16
CA ALA A 91 4.59 7.26 23.64
C ALA A 91 3.97 8.14 22.53
N GLY A 92 4.55 8.16 21.32
CA GLY A 92 4.23 9.18 20.32
C GLY A 92 4.28 8.69 18.88
N CYS A 93 3.84 9.58 17.99
CA CYS A 93 3.94 9.40 16.55
C CYS A 93 5.17 10.16 16.00
N PRO A 94 5.80 9.66 14.91
CA PRO A 94 6.90 10.38 14.27
C PRO A 94 6.45 11.73 13.71
N SER A 95 7.40 12.65 13.52
CA SER A 95 7.12 13.97 12.94
C SER A 95 6.39 13.85 11.59
N GLY A 96 5.35 14.66 11.42
CA GLY A 96 4.47 14.58 10.24
C GLY A 96 3.40 13.50 10.33
N TRP A 97 3.16 12.91 11.51
CA TRP A 97 2.08 11.95 11.76
C TRP A 97 1.25 12.36 12.97
N SER A 98 -0.02 12.00 12.96
CA SER A 98 -0.97 12.26 14.05
C SER A 98 -1.49 10.96 14.65
N SER A 99 -1.75 10.97 15.96
CA SER A 99 -2.27 9.80 16.67
C SER A 99 -3.69 9.45 16.23
N SER A 100 -3.96 8.17 16.03
CA SER A 100 -5.30 7.62 15.76
C SER A 100 -5.41 6.26 16.46
N GLY A 101 -5.78 6.28 17.74
CA GLY A 101 -5.73 5.11 18.62
C GLY A 101 -4.32 4.55 18.74
N ASP A 102 -4.17 3.24 18.50
CA ASP A 102 -2.89 2.50 18.53
C ASP A 102 -2.06 2.67 17.25
N TYR A 103 -2.40 3.66 16.42
CA TYR A 103 -1.72 3.93 15.15
C TYR A 103 -1.36 5.39 15.03
N CYS A 104 -0.47 5.64 14.07
CA CYS A 104 -0.11 6.95 13.59
C CYS A 104 -0.57 7.08 12.14
N LEU A 105 -1.26 8.16 11.81
CA LEU A 105 -1.68 8.51 10.45
C LEU A 105 -0.83 9.65 9.90
N ARG A 106 -0.26 9.46 8.70
CA ARG A 106 0.59 10.47 8.04
C ARG A 106 -0.24 11.71 7.75
N ASN A 107 0.21 12.88 8.19
CA ASN A 107 -0.46 14.17 7.94
C ASN A 107 -0.68 14.41 6.45
N ARG A 108 -1.72 15.19 6.12
CA ARG A 108 -1.97 15.60 4.74
C ARG A 108 -0.88 16.57 4.28
#